data_AF-A0A7H0H5J9-F1
#
_entry.id   AF-A0A7H0H5J9-F1
#
_cell.length_a   1.000
_cell.length_b   1.000
_cell.length_c   1.000
_cell.angle_alpha   90.00
_cell.angle_beta   90.00
_cell.angle_gamma   90.00
#
_symmetry.space_group_name_H-M   'P 1'
#
loop_
_entity.id
_entity.type
_entity.pdbx_description
1 polymer ?
#
loop_
_entity_poly.entity_id
_entity_poly.type
_entity_poly.pdbx_seq_one_letter_code
_entity_poly.pdbx_strand_id
1 'polypeptide(L)'
;MSGSNSFLDGALRVLRDVTVRALQRATEPASKRAAPGPDRRQAEPAKFRQTTPRPSAPDARPASPTRQTSSPAPRPGADGGYPGDFTGTPTIRYSPRNDREPDPGEVVWTWVPYEEDHSKGKDRPVLLIGRDGDWLLGLQVTSQDHDRDAAQEARAGRLWLDIGTGAWDRERRPSEARVNRIIRIAAADVRRVGAMLNEDIFAQVAAAVLRHY
;
A
#
# COMPACT_ATOMS: atom_id res chain seq x y z
N MET A 1 45.20 -50.96 -9.83
CA MET A 1 44.89 -49.59 -9.36
C MET A 1 43.38 -49.55 -9.13
N SER A 2 42.90 -49.90 -7.93
CA SER A 2 42.54 -48.97 -6.82
C SER A 2 41.50 -47.93 -7.28
N GLY A 3 40.26 -47.80 -6.78
CA GLY A 3 39.47 -48.44 -5.70
C GLY A 3 37.98 -48.09 -5.92
N SER A 4 37.02 -48.96 -5.57
CA SER A 4 36.17 -48.90 -4.36
C SER A 4 35.47 -47.55 -4.08
N ASN A 5 34.16 -47.44 -4.35
CA ASN A 5 33.09 -47.56 -3.33
C ASN A 5 31.70 -47.11 -3.86
N SER A 6 30.72 -48.01 -3.77
CA SER A 6 29.28 -47.71 -3.66
C SER A 6 28.96 -47.01 -2.33
N PHE A 7 27.66 -46.78 -2.00
CA PHE A 7 27.07 -46.15 -0.79
C PHE A 7 26.80 -44.63 -0.98
N LEU A 8 25.60 -44.03 -0.83
CA LEU A 8 24.35 -44.37 -0.14
C LEU A 8 23.16 -43.53 -0.70
N ASP A 9 21.96 -44.09 -0.53
CA ASP A 9 20.68 -43.38 -0.39
C ASP A 9 20.75 -42.11 0.49
N GLY A 10 19.90 -41.12 0.20
CA GLY A 10 19.80 -39.92 1.02
C GLY A 10 18.63 -39.01 0.66
N ALA A 11 17.41 -39.46 0.93
CA ALA A 11 16.26 -38.57 1.06
C ALA A 11 16.53 -37.48 2.11
N LEU A 12 16.29 -36.20 1.79
CA LEU A 12 16.11 -35.19 2.82
C LEU A 12 15.01 -34.19 2.45
N ARG A 13 13.95 -34.26 3.24
CA ARG A 13 12.86 -33.30 3.39
C ARG A 13 13.43 -31.91 3.71
N VAL A 14 12.85 -30.87 3.13
CA VAL A 14 12.94 -29.51 3.69
C VAL A 14 11.54 -29.13 4.17
N LEU A 15 11.25 -29.57 5.40
CA LEU A 15 10.32 -28.89 6.29
C LEU A 15 11.15 -27.96 7.17
N ARG A 16 10.84 -26.67 7.17
CA ARG A 16 11.07 -25.83 8.34
C ARG A 16 9.85 -24.95 8.57
N ASP A 17 9.07 -25.39 9.55
CA ASP A 17 8.19 -24.58 10.37
C ASP A 17 8.90 -23.31 10.84
N VAL A 18 8.18 -22.18 10.75
CA VAL A 18 8.41 -21.03 11.63
C VAL A 18 7.21 -20.92 12.53
N THR A 19 7.39 -21.35 13.78
CA THR A 19 6.43 -21.17 14.86
C THR A 19 6.57 -19.74 15.39
N VAL A 20 5.47 -19.00 15.47
CA VAL A 20 5.35 -17.89 16.43
C VAL A 20 4.15 -18.18 17.32
N ARG A 21 4.44 -18.57 18.57
CA ARG A 21 3.50 -18.58 19.68
C ARG A 21 3.22 -17.14 20.10
N ALA A 22 1.96 -16.76 20.12
CA ALA A 22 1.45 -15.75 21.04
C ALA A 22 0.21 -16.33 21.74
N LEU A 23 0.37 -16.58 23.05
CA LEU A 23 -0.64 -17.08 23.95
C LEU A 23 -1.02 -15.93 24.87
N GLN A 24 -2.32 -15.59 24.96
CA GLN A 24 -3.03 -15.04 26.13
C GLN A 24 -4.52 -14.95 25.73
N ARG A 25 -5.36 -15.91 26.17
CA ARG A 25 -6.33 -15.80 27.29
C ARG A 25 -7.21 -14.53 27.19
N ALA A 26 -8.54 -14.56 27.23
CA ALA A 26 -9.48 -15.60 27.61
C ALA A 26 -10.87 -15.32 26.99
N THR A 27 -11.56 -16.39 26.61
CA THR A 27 -13.01 -16.46 26.39
C THR A 27 -13.68 -16.90 27.68
N GLU A 28 -14.72 -16.18 28.13
CA GLU A 28 -15.78 -16.74 28.96
C GLU A 28 -17.16 -16.32 28.40
N PRO A 29 -18.06 -17.28 28.15
CA PRO A 29 -19.49 -17.01 27.97
C PRO A 29 -20.35 -17.50 29.16
N ALA A 30 -21.53 -16.87 29.27
CA ALA A 30 -22.82 -17.40 29.77
C ALA A 30 -23.21 -17.30 31.28
N SER A 31 -24.12 -16.34 31.53
CA SER A 31 -25.53 -16.53 31.95
C SER A 31 -25.96 -16.70 33.43
N LYS A 32 -27.15 -16.09 33.68
CA LYS A 32 -28.18 -16.27 34.75
C LYS A 32 -27.97 -15.40 36.01
N ARG A 33 -28.99 -14.79 36.65
CA ARG A 33 -30.45 -14.93 36.62
C ARG A 33 -31.15 -13.77 37.38
N ALA A 34 -32.39 -13.47 36.99
CA ALA A 34 -33.59 -13.17 37.78
C ALA A 34 -33.71 -11.92 38.71
N ALA A 35 -34.75 -11.13 38.44
CA ALA A 35 -35.45 -10.20 39.34
C ALA A 35 -36.32 -10.94 40.38
N PRO A 36 -36.83 -10.27 41.44
CA PRO A 36 -38.14 -9.59 41.36
C PRO A 36 -38.28 -8.28 42.19
N GLY A 37 -39.28 -7.44 41.87
CA GLY A 37 -39.85 -6.40 42.77
C GLY A 37 -40.90 -7.00 43.73
N PRO A 38 -41.78 -6.24 44.44
CA PRO A 38 -42.16 -4.82 44.27
C PRO A 38 -42.25 -4.00 45.60
N ASP A 39 -42.54 -2.68 45.55
CA ASP A 39 -43.84 -2.05 45.92
C ASP A 39 -43.77 -0.51 46.02
N ARG A 40 -44.92 0.12 45.76
CA ARG A 40 -45.26 1.54 45.61
C ARG A 40 -45.10 2.38 46.89
N ARG A 41 -44.93 3.71 46.72
CA ARG A 41 -45.97 4.75 46.98
C ARG A 41 -45.43 6.20 46.84
N GLN A 42 -46.15 7.00 46.03
CA GLN A 42 -46.60 8.40 46.24
C GLN A 42 -45.51 9.52 46.29
N ALA A 43 -45.64 10.72 45.71
CA ALA A 43 -46.73 11.48 45.10
C ALA A 43 -46.19 12.61 44.18
N GLU A 44 -47.02 13.00 43.19
CA GLU A 44 -46.97 14.21 42.33
C GLU A 44 -47.53 15.46 43.06
N PRO A 45 -47.77 16.65 42.43
CA PRO A 45 -47.06 17.40 41.37
C PRO A 45 -46.99 18.93 41.68
N ALA A 46 -46.32 19.73 40.83
CA ALA A 46 -46.69 21.15 40.66
C ALA A 46 -46.45 21.63 39.21
N LYS A 47 -47.53 22.14 38.61
CA LYS A 47 -47.62 22.76 37.27
C LYS A 47 -47.61 24.30 37.39
N PHE A 48 -47.53 24.95 36.22
CA PHE A 48 -47.79 26.38 35.88
C PHE A 48 -46.56 27.31 35.92
N ARG A 49 -46.33 28.24 34.97
CA ARG A 49 -46.95 28.61 33.68
C ARG A 49 -46.08 29.69 33.01
N GLN A 50 -46.22 29.75 31.68
CA GLN A 50 -45.60 30.62 30.68
C GLN A 50 -45.71 32.14 30.91
N THR A 51 -44.74 32.90 30.40
CA THR A 51 -44.94 34.20 29.72
C THR A 51 -43.84 34.48 28.66
N THR A 52 -44.26 34.98 27.50
CA THR A 52 -43.49 35.57 26.36
C THR A 52 -43.86 37.08 26.25
N PRO A 53 -43.48 37.94 25.24
CA PRO A 53 -42.46 37.89 24.14
C PRO A 53 -41.64 39.22 23.86
N ARG A 54 -40.71 39.14 22.85
CA ARG A 54 -40.40 40.12 21.73
C ARG A 54 -39.21 41.15 21.85
N PRO A 55 -38.67 41.76 20.75
CA PRO A 55 -37.87 41.26 19.58
C PRO A 55 -36.58 42.08 19.22
N SER A 56 -35.85 41.64 18.16
CA SER A 56 -34.98 42.37 17.15
C SER A 56 -33.59 41.70 17.05
N ALA A 57 -32.89 41.48 15.93
CA ALA A 57 -33.01 41.70 14.48
C ALA A 57 -32.06 40.67 13.78
N PRO A 58 -31.99 40.59 12.43
CA PRO A 58 -31.42 39.44 11.71
C PRO A 58 -29.92 39.59 11.44
N ASP A 59 -29.17 38.50 11.51
CA ASP A 59 -27.79 38.48 11.01
C ASP A 59 -27.54 37.32 10.04
N ALA A 60 -26.74 37.64 9.04
CA ALA A 60 -26.70 37.04 7.73
C ALA A 60 -26.15 35.60 7.69
N ARG A 61 -26.75 34.77 6.83
CA ARG A 61 -26.16 33.53 6.34
C ARG A 61 -24.97 33.85 5.42
N PRO A 62 -23.78 33.28 5.63
CA PRO A 62 -22.80 33.19 4.56
C PRO A 62 -23.20 32.04 3.63
N ALA A 63 -23.24 32.35 2.33
CA ALA A 63 -23.53 31.44 1.25
C ALA A 63 -22.49 30.31 1.17
N SER A 64 -22.97 29.08 0.95
CA SER A 64 -22.13 27.95 0.58
C SER A 64 -21.35 28.26 -0.69
N PRO A 65 -20.02 28.10 -0.74
CA PRO A 65 -19.30 28.22 -1.99
C PRO A 65 -19.68 27.05 -2.90
N THR A 66 -20.15 27.40 -4.08
CA THR A 66 -20.44 26.54 -5.23
C THR A 66 -19.31 25.53 -5.40
N ARG A 67 -19.68 24.24 -5.40
CA ARG A 67 -18.80 23.12 -5.74
C ARG A 67 -18.30 23.34 -7.17
N GLN A 68 -17.15 23.99 -7.29
CA GLN A 68 -16.39 24.02 -8.54
C GLN A 68 -16.12 22.56 -8.89
N THR A 69 -16.75 22.11 -9.98
CA THR A 69 -16.37 20.88 -10.65
C THR A 69 -14.90 21.01 -10.98
N SER A 70 -14.07 20.37 -10.18
CA SER A 70 -12.64 20.23 -10.44
C SER A 70 -12.50 19.57 -11.81
N SER A 71 -12.16 20.36 -12.82
CA SER A 71 -11.59 19.86 -14.06
C SER A 71 -10.48 18.87 -13.71
N PRO A 72 -10.31 17.76 -14.44
CA PRO A 72 -9.23 16.83 -14.18
C PRO A 72 -7.91 17.61 -14.17
N ALA A 73 -7.14 17.44 -13.11
CA ALA A 73 -5.83 18.07 -12.96
C ALA A 73 -5.01 17.85 -14.24
N PRO A 74 -4.24 18.86 -14.70
CA PRO A 74 -3.31 18.69 -15.81
C PRO A 74 -2.46 17.45 -15.56
N ARG A 75 -2.31 16.60 -16.58
CA ARG A 75 -1.43 15.42 -16.51
C ARG A 75 -0.02 15.93 -16.18
N PRO A 76 0.58 15.58 -15.03
CA PRO A 76 1.99 15.81 -14.82
C PRO A 76 2.74 14.93 -15.83
N GLY A 77 3.65 15.56 -16.57
CA GLY A 77 4.37 14.99 -17.70
C GLY A 77 4.74 16.14 -18.64
N ALA A 78 5.63 17.02 -18.17
CA ALA A 78 6.13 18.17 -18.90
C ALA A 78 6.62 17.76 -20.31
N ASP A 79 6.06 18.40 -21.34
CA ASP A 79 6.49 18.43 -22.75
C ASP A 79 6.73 17.13 -23.55
N GLY A 80 6.63 15.92 -22.97
CA GLY A 80 7.02 14.67 -23.66
C GLY A 80 6.10 13.45 -23.54
N GLY A 81 5.13 13.43 -22.61
CA GLY A 81 4.30 12.25 -22.36
C GLY A 81 5.07 11.04 -21.79
N TYR A 82 4.36 9.92 -21.59
CA TYR A 82 4.98 8.69 -21.07
C TYR A 82 5.88 8.05 -22.14
N PRO A 83 7.20 7.91 -21.91
CA PRO A 83 8.14 7.40 -22.92
C PRO A 83 8.05 5.87 -23.14
N GLY A 84 7.17 5.20 -22.39
CA GLY A 84 7.08 3.74 -22.36
C GLY A 84 7.93 3.12 -21.24
N ASP A 85 7.58 1.88 -20.93
CA ASP A 85 8.28 1.04 -19.96
C ASP A 85 9.75 0.84 -20.36
N PHE A 86 10.62 0.67 -19.37
CA PHE A 86 12.03 0.36 -19.59
C PHE A 86 12.20 -1.11 -19.97
N THR A 87 12.95 -1.36 -21.05
CA THR A 87 13.10 -2.69 -21.66
C THR A 87 14.55 -3.21 -21.64
N GLY A 88 15.52 -2.41 -21.20
CA GLY A 88 16.92 -2.83 -21.09
C GLY A 88 17.23 -3.54 -19.77
N THR A 89 18.49 -3.84 -19.53
CA THR A 89 18.97 -4.30 -18.22
C THR A 89 19.20 -3.09 -17.30
N PRO A 90 18.47 -2.95 -16.19
CA PRO A 90 18.54 -1.75 -15.36
C PRO A 90 19.82 -1.70 -14.52
N THR A 91 20.38 -0.49 -14.35
CA THR A 91 21.38 -0.26 -13.30
C THR A 91 20.66 -0.01 -11.98
N ILE A 92 20.55 -1.05 -11.15
CA ILE A 92 19.88 -0.98 -9.86
C ILE A 92 20.83 -0.45 -8.78
N ARG A 93 20.35 0.46 -7.93
CA ARG A 93 21.10 1.08 -6.83
C ARG A 93 20.19 1.25 -5.61
N TYR A 94 20.73 1.01 -4.42
CA TYR A 94 20.09 1.42 -3.17
C TYR A 94 20.81 2.67 -2.67
N SER A 95 20.12 3.80 -2.65
CA SER A 95 20.69 5.07 -2.19
C SER A 95 19.62 6.04 -1.66
N PRO A 96 18.70 5.61 -0.78
CA PRO A 96 17.66 6.49 -0.27
C PRO A 96 18.27 7.59 0.61
N ARG A 97 17.69 8.78 0.59
CA ARG A 97 18.13 9.93 1.39
C ARG A 97 16.95 10.53 2.12
N ASN A 98 17.16 11.00 3.35
CA ASN A 98 16.11 11.64 4.13
C ASN A 98 15.98 13.12 3.74
N ASP A 99 15.65 13.35 2.47
CA ASP A 99 15.38 14.67 1.92
C ASP A 99 13.98 14.67 1.25
N ARG A 100 13.76 15.55 0.28
CA ARG A 100 12.49 15.65 -0.45
C ARG A 100 12.62 15.22 -1.90
N GLU A 101 13.79 14.73 -2.29
CA GLU A 101 14.05 14.23 -3.63
C GLU A 101 13.75 12.73 -3.71
N PRO A 102 13.13 12.27 -4.80
CA PRO A 102 12.89 10.85 -4.99
C PRO A 102 14.19 10.09 -5.33
N ASP A 103 14.54 9.12 -4.49
CA ASP A 103 15.75 8.31 -4.66
C ASP A 103 15.51 6.79 -4.78
N PRO A 104 16.40 6.07 -5.47
CA PRO A 104 16.38 4.61 -5.49
C PRO A 104 16.43 4.01 -4.07
N GLY A 105 15.53 3.07 -3.78
CA GLY A 105 15.28 2.53 -2.45
C GLY A 105 14.05 3.11 -1.76
N GLU A 106 13.43 4.15 -2.31
CA GLU A 106 12.21 4.75 -1.76
C GLU A 106 10.95 4.29 -2.48
N VAL A 107 9.87 4.17 -1.71
CA VAL A 107 8.51 4.01 -2.23
C VAL A 107 7.87 5.40 -2.34
N VAL A 108 7.62 5.83 -3.57
CA VAL A 108 7.00 7.11 -3.91
C VAL A 108 5.60 6.90 -4.47
N TRP A 109 4.79 7.94 -4.50
CA TRP A 109 3.50 7.91 -5.19
C TRP A 109 3.54 8.76 -6.44
N THR A 110 3.10 8.17 -7.53
CA THR A 110 3.05 8.80 -8.84
C THR A 110 1.89 8.22 -9.65
N TRP A 111 1.62 8.84 -10.79
CA TRP A 111 0.71 8.30 -11.79
C TRP A 111 1.38 7.13 -12.51
N VAL A 112 0.71 5.98 -12.54
CA VAL A 112 1.18 4.77 -13.23
C VAL A 112 0.26 4.43 -14.40
N PRO A 113 0.79 4.34 -15.64
CA PRO A 113 -0.01 3.98 -16.81
C PRO A 113 -0.53 2.54 -16.74
N TYR A 114 -1.73 2.33 -17.27
CA TYR A 114 -2.23 0.98 -17.59
C TYR A 114 -1.44 0.40 -18.76
N GLU A 115 -1.29 -0.91 -18.86
CA GLU A 115 -0.49 -1.53 -19.94
C GLU A 115 -1.22 -1.56 -21.27
N GLU A 116 -2.54 -1.67 -21.22
CA GLU A 116 -3.39 -1.80 -22.40
C GLU A 116 -3.60 -0.44 -23.07
N ASP A 117 -3.49 0.64 -22.30
CA ASP A 117 -3.72 2.01 -22.74
C ASP A 117 -2.93 2.98 -21.86
N HIS A 118 -1.74 3.35 -22.34
CA HIS A 118 -0.83 4.28 -21.67
C HIS A 118 -1.38 5.71 -21.58
N SER A 119 -2.53 6.03 -22.20
CA SER A 119 -3.21 7.32 -21.98
C SER A 119 -4.03 7.33 -20.69
N LYS A 120 -4.29 6.14 -20.13
CA LYS A 120 -4.98 5.92 -18.86
C LYS A 120 -4.01 5.43 -17.80
N GLY A 121 -4.36 5.68 -16.55
CA GLY A 121 -3.54 5.29 -15.42
C GLY A 121 -4.20 5.68 -14.12
N LYS A 122 -3.52 5.36 -13.02
CA LYS A 122 -3.99 5.71 -11.67
C LYS A 122 -2.82 6.06 -10.77
N ASP A 123 -3.10 6.79 -9.71
CA ASP A 123 -2.12 7.07 -8.65
C ASP A 123 -1.80 5.81 -7.88
N ARG A 124 -0.51 5.47 -7.74
CA ARG A 124 -0.05 4.24 -7.08
C ARG A 124 1.28 4.46 -6.34
N PRO A 125 1.55 3.65 -5.29
CA PRO A 125 2.90 3.51 -4.79
C PRO A 125 3.79 2.82 -5.83
N VAL A 126 5.04 3.26 -5.90
CA VAL A 126 6.08 2.76 -6.80
C VAL A 126 7.39 2.71 -6.03
N LEU A 127 8.08 1.58 -6.07
CA LEU A 127 9.44 1.45 -5.54
C LEU A 127 10.45 1.90 -6.59
N LEU A 128 11.23 2.93 -6.30
CA LEU A 128 12.31 3.38 -7.18
C LEU A 128 13.52 2.46 -7.05
N ILE A 129 14.09 2.04 -8.18
CA ILE A 129 15.20 1.07 -8.22
C ILE A 129 16.46 1.62 -8.87
N GLY A 130 16.37 2.70 -9.65
CA GLY A 130 17.50 3.24 -10.39
C GLY A 130 17.10 4.42 -11.28
N ARG A 131 17.96 4.75 -12.24
CA ARG A 131 17.77 5.85 -13.20
C ARG A 131 18.15 5.41 -14.62
N ASP A 132 17.51 6.02 -15.62
CA ASP A 132 17.79 5.92 -17.05
C ASP A 132 17.82 7.34 -17.63
N GLY A 133 19.00 7.96 -17.67
CA GLY A 133 19.13 9.40 -17.93
C GLY A 133 18.34 10.22 -16.91
N ASP A 134 17.44 11.07 -17.41
CA ASP A 134 16.57 11.92 -16.58
C ASP A 134 15.35 11.18 -15.99
N TRP A 135 15.16 9.91 -16.38
CA TRP A 135 14.04 9.10 -15.90
C TRP A 135 14.41 8.34 -14.63
N LEU A 136 13.53 8.39 -13.64
CA LEU A 136 13.53 7.44 -12.54
C LEU A 136 12.99 6.10 -13.05
N LEU A 137 13.59 4.99 -12.62
CA LEU A 137 13.09 3.64 -12.88
C LEU A 137 12.34 3.14 -11.65
N GLY A 138 11.09 2.72 -11.84
CA GLY A 138 10.22 2.32 -10.74
C GLY A 138 9.44 1.02 -10.98
N LEU A 139 9.19 0.28 -9.91
CA LEU A 139 8.35 -0.93 -9.90
C LEU A 139 7.00 -0.61 -9.27
N GLN A 140 5.92 -1.02 -9.94
CA GLN A 140 4.57 -0.85 -9.40
C GLN A 140 4.41 -1.61 -8.09
N VAL A 141 3.86 -0.95 -7.06
CA VAL A 141 3.53 -1.58 -5.78
C VAL A 141 2.01 -1.72 -5.61
N THR A 142 1.58 -2.81 -4.98
CA THR A 142 0.18 -3.10 -4.65
C THR A 142 0.07 -3.69 -3.25
N SER A 143 -1.03 -3.43 -2.55
CA SER A 143 -1.39 -4.14 -1.30
C SER A 143 -2.42 -5.24 -1.54
N GLN A 144 -2.64 -5.62 -2.81
CA GLN A 144 -3.48 -6.75 -3.15
C GLN A 144 -2.67 -8.03 -2.90
N ASP A 145 -3.24 -8.92 -2.08
CA ASP A 145 -2.67 -10.24 -1.80
C ASP A 145 -2.74 -11.09 -3.07
N HIS A 146 -1.57 -11.40 -3.64
CA HIS A 146 -1.46 -12.28 -4.80
C HIS A 146 -0.98 -13.70 -4.43
N ASP A 147 -0.82 -14.06 -3.16
CA ASP A 147 -0.33 -15.40 -2.78
C ASP A 147 -1.25 -16.52 -3.28
N ARG A 148 -2.57 -16.29 -3.19
CA ARG A 148 -3.59 -17.27 -3.62
C ARG A 148 -3.70 -17.40 -5.13
N ASP A 149 -3.30 -16.36 -5.85
CA ASP A 149 -3.44 -16.26 -7.30
C ASP A 149 -2.08 -16.19 -8.01
N ALA A 150 -0.96 -16.40 -7.32
CA ALA A 150 0.39 -16.21 -7.84
C ALA A 150 0.63 -17.02 -9.13
N ALA A 151 0.14 -18.25 -9.18
CA ALA A 151 0.23 -19.09 -10.39
C ALA A 151 -0.63 -18.54 -11.54
N GLN A 152 -1.78 -17.94 -11.26
CA GLN A 152 -2.63 -17.31 -12.27
C GLN A 152 -2.00 -15.99 -12.76
N GLU A 153 -1.47 -15.19 -11.85
CA GLU A 153 -0.72 -13.95 -12.15
C GLU A 153 0.52 -14.25 -13.00
N ALA A 154 1.31 -15.26 -12.64
CA ALA A 154 2.48 -15.68 -13.40
C ALA A 154 2.12 -16.18 -14.81
N ARG A 155 1.01 -16.93 -14.95
CA ARG A 155 0.48 -17.32 -16.28
C ARG A 155 0.03 -16.12 -17.10
N ALA A 156 -0.42 -15.05 -16.44
CA ALA A 156 -0.74 -13.77 -17.07
C ALA A 156 0.49 -12.85 -17.22
N GLY A 157 1.71 -13.37 -16.99
CA GLY A 157 2.96 -12.63 -17.16
C GLY A 157 3.19 -11.55 -16.11
N ARG A 158 2.67 -11.72 -14.89
CA ARG A 158 2.90 -10.79 -13.77
C ARG A 158 3.61 -11.52 -12.64
N LEU A 159 4.72 -10.93 -12.19
CA LEU A 159 5.55 -11.49 -11.14
C LEU A 159 5.64 -10.46 -10.02
N TRP A 160 5.16 -10.87 -8.85
CA TRP A 160 5.07 -10.05 -7.66
C TRP A 160 6.02 -10.59 -6.58
N LEU A 161 6.63 -9.69 -5.83
CA LEU A 161 7.51 -10.02 -4.71
C LEU A 161 7.09 -9.22 -3.47
N ASP A 162 6.91 -9.91 -2.35
CA ASP A 162 6.55 -9.30 -1.07
C ASP A 162 7.64 -8.33 -0.59
N ILE A 163 7.22 -7.10 -0.28
CA ILE A 163 8.08 -6.04 0.26
C ILE A 163 7.68 -5.64 1.71
N GLY A 164 6.75 -6.36 2.30
CA GLY A 164 6.26 -6.19 3.66
C GLY A 164 5.33 -5.00 3.82
N THR A 165 5.38 -4.38 5.01
CA THR A 165 4.57 -3.23 5.37
C THR A 165 5.45 -1.99 5.52
N GLY A 166 4.89 -0.80 5.30
CA GLY A 166 5.62 0.45 5.53
C GLY A 166 4.75 1.69 5.42
N ALA A 167 5.33 2.84 5.75
CA ALA A 167 4.59 4.10 5.83
C ALA A 167 4.09 4.63 4.46
N TRP A 168 4.47 3.98 3.36
CA TRP A 168 3.89 4.22 2.04
C TRP A 168 2.40 3.86 1.98
N ASP A 169 1.94 2.90 2.80
CA ASP A 169 0.54 2.57 2.98
C ASP A 169 0.07 3.03 4.37
N ARG A 170 -0.99 3.85 4.40
CA ARG A 170 -1.57 4.36 5.65
C ARG A 170 -2.18 3.25 6.51
N GLU A 171 -2.69 2.19 5.86
CA GLU A 171 -3.23 1.02 6.55
C GLU A 171 -2.13 0.04 6.96
N ARG A 172 -0.87 0.30 6.58
CA ARG A 172 0.31 -0.59 6.75
C ARG A 172 0.02 -2.03 6.33
N ARG A 173 -0.65 -2.22 5.20
CA ARG A 173 -0.93 -3.56 4.71
C ARG A 173 0.34 -4.18 4.10
N PRO A 174 0.46 -5.52 4.14
CA PRO A 174 1.42 -6.22 3.31
C PRO A 174 1.31 -5.75 1.87
N SER A 175 2.45 -5.52 1.25
CA SER A 175 2.56 -4.94 -0.08
C SER A 175 3.53 -5.76 -0.91
N GLU A 176 3.31 -5.79 -2.22
CA GLU A 176 4.12 -6.51 -3.18
C GLU A 176 4.56 -5.56 -4.30
N ALA A 177 5.78 -5.79 -4.82
CA ALA A 177 6.34 -5.07 -5.96
C ALA A 177 6.32 -5.94 -7.22
N ARG A 178 5.91 -5.36 -8.35
CA ARG A 178 5.94 -6.03 -9.65
C ARG A 178 7.35 -6.02 -10.23
N VAL A 179 8.04 -7.17 -10.20
CA VAL A 179 9.47 -7.26 -10.52
C VAL A 179 9.77 -7.40 -12.02
N ASN A 180 8.74 -7.61 -12.84
CA ASN A 180 8.88 -7.83 -14.28
C ASN A 180 8.25 -6.71 -15.14
N ARG A 181 8.10 -5.51 -14.56
CA ARG A 181 7.63 -4.31 -15.26
C ARG A 181 8.29 -3.06 -14.67
N ILE A 182 9.23 -2.47 -15.40
CA ILE A 182 9.92 -1.24 -14.99
C ILE A 182 9.31 -0.03 -15.70
N ILE A 183 8.77 0.90 -14.93
CA ILE A 183 8.12 2.12 -15.40
C ILE A 183 9.14 3.27 -15.38
N ARG A 184 9.17 4.09 -16.43
CA ARG A 184 9.93 5.35 -16.45
C ARG A 184 9.10 6.50 -15.90
N ILE A 185 9.65 7.24 -14.95
CA ILE A 185 8.94 8.31 -14.23
C ILE A 185 9.78 9.58 -14.27
N ALA A 186 9.20 10.69 -14.72
CA ALA A 186 9.88 11.98 -14.59
C ALA A 186 9.91 12.36 -13.10
N ALA A 187 11.03 12.88 -12.61
CA ALA A 187 11.14 13.28 -11.20
C ALA A 187 10.05 14.30 -10.79
N ALA A 188 9.66 15.18 -11.72
CA ALA A 188 8.58 16.16 -11.51
C ALA A 188 7.18 15.54 -11.37
N ASP A 189 6.98 14.28 -11.77
CA ASP A 189 5.69 13.60 -11.67
C ASP A 189 5.51 12.86 -10.33
N VAL A 190 6.57 12.82 -9.51
CA VAL A 190 6.49 12.28 -8.15
C VAL A 190 5.67 13.23 -7.26
N ARG A 191 4.59 12.71 -6.69
CA ARG A 191 3.61 13.50 -5.91
C ARG A 191 3.90 13.49 -4.41
N ARG A 192 4.36 12.36 -3.88
CA ARG A 192 4.82 12.23 -2.50
C ARG A 192 5.87 11.14 -2.36
N VAL A 193 6.86 11.38 -1.50
CA VAL A 193 7.74 10.34 -0.98
C VAL A 193 7.02 9.67 0.18
N GLY A 194 6.93 8.33 0.15
CA GLY A 194 6.21 7.54 1.14
C GLY A 194 7.12 7.06 2.27
N ALA A 195 8.11 6.23 1.94
CA ALA A 195 9.11 5.74 2.88
C ALA A 195 10.26 5.02 2.17
N MET A 196 11.38 4.89 2.86
CA MET A 196 12.50 4.05 2.46
C MET A 196 12.16 2.58 2.71
N LEU A 197 12.47 1.73 1.73
CA LEU A 197 12.39 0.28 1.89
C LEU A 197 13.63 -0.21 2.67
N ASN A 198 13.47 -1.29 3.45
CA ASN A 198 14.60 -1.97 4.07
C ASN A 198 15.59 -2.48 3.00
N GLU A 199 16.90 -2.32 3.26
CA GLU A 199 17.96 -2.65 2.31
C GLU A 199 17.99 -4.15 1.93
N ASP A 200 17.76 -5.07 2.87
CA ASP A 200 17.75 -6.51 2.60
C ASP A 200 16.57 -6.91 1.71
N ILE A 201 15.40 -6.28 1.92
CA ILE A 201 14.24 -6.48 1.05
C ILE A 201 14.49 -5.88 -0.33
N PHE A 202 15.11 -4.70 -0.40
CA PHE A 202 15.50 -4.08 -1.66
C PHE A 202 16.47 -4.97 -2.45
N ALA A 203 17.44 -5.60 -1.79
CA ALA A 203 18.37 -6.53 -2.43
C ALA A 203 17.64 -7.74 -3.04
N GLN A 204 16.61 -8.26 -2.37
CA GLN A 204 15.77 -9.35 -2.89
C GLN A 204 14.96 -8.91 -4.13
N VAL A 205 14.38 -7.70 -4.09
CA VAL A 205 13.71 -7.08 -5.25
C VAL A 205 14.69 -6.95 -6.41
N ALA A 206 15.87 -6.38 -6.17
CA ALA A 206 16.90 -6.18 -7.19
C ALA A 206 17.30 -7.50 -7.86
N ALA A 207 17.54 -8.54 -7.05
CA ALA A 207 17.85 -9.86 -7.56
C ALA A 207 16.69 -10.47 -8.38
N ALA A 208 15.44 -10.21 -8.00
CA ALA A 208 14.27 -10.67 -8.75
C ALA A 208 14.13 -9.96 -10.10
N VAL A 209 14.29 -8.64 -10.14
CA VAL A 209 14.29 -7.86 -11.39
C VAL A 209 15.38 -8.36 -12.34
N LEU A 210 16.61 -8.55 -11.86
CA LEU A 210 17.73 -9.01 -12.70
C LEU A 210 17.60 -10.46 -13.19
N ARG A 211 16.68 -11.26 -12.64
CA ARG A 211 16.36 -12.59 -13.23
C ARG A 211 15.43 -12.48 -14.44
N HIS A 212 14.83 -11.32 -14.67
CA HIS A 212 13.85 -11.09 -15.74
C HIS A 212 14.35 -10.20 -16.88
N TYR A 213 15.44 -9.45 -16.66
CA TYR A 213 16.04 -8.49 -17.59
C TYR A 213 17.53 -8.78 -17.80
#